data_AF-A0AAD7X3F5-F1
#
_entry.id   AF-A0AAD7X3F5-F1
#
_cell.length_a   1.000
_cell.length_b   1.000
_cell.length_c   1.000
_cell.angle_alpha   90.00
_cell.angle_beta   90.00
_cell.angle_gamma   90.00
#
_symmetry.space_group_name_H-M   'P 1'
#
loop_
_entity.id
_entity.type
_entity.pdbx_description
1 polymer ?
#
loop_
_entity_poly.entity_id
_entity_poly.type
_entity_poly.pdbx_seq_one_letter_code
_entity_poly.pdbx_strand_id
1 'polypeptide(L)'
;MKRVTSMHVHASQRLRRVLRARTYNSHPVPPSSEIVIRWRVPYKFTMSISERLYIRWIPDEPSEPTSTLVLTTPRHRHFIDLRLSSPSLDTLEWGFSGSSVGTPTHGKWIHEISSRIDHPDGEADEGDMFPHPTLPDVELERGRMRRPDTGEIREYEEAWKAVPVVPGGGGGPRPLKGDKRVSVWLEMQDTATDRRGSIVRVGQYCQGIVRDGSKISVQRWMWTDGTWAKVGQIGDFDIPCNVTWSTLDEGEAREHDGDAWEVKEVTAW
;
A
#
# COMPACT_ATOMS: atom_id res chain seq x y z
N MET A 1 -11.14 -60.73 -23.46
CA MET A 1 -9.89 -60.62 -22.67
C MET A 1 -8.71 -60.56 -23.64
N LYS A 2 -7.91 -59.48 -23.58
CA LYS A 2 -6.53 -59.27 -24.12
C LYS A 2 -6.32 -59.38 -25.66
N ARG A 3 -5.48 -58.60 -26.36
CA ARG A 3 -4.84 -57.26 -26.25
C ARG A 3 -3.96 -57.12 -27.52
N VAL A 4 -3.87 -55.91 -28.10
CA VAL A 4 -2.68 -55.27 -28.75
C VAL A 4 -2.29 -55.86 -30.15
N THR A 5 -1.95 -55.14 -31.23
CA THR A 5 -0.96 -54.04 -31.43
C THR A 5 -1.13 -53.40 -32.83
N SER A 6 -0.63 -52.18 -33.02
CA SER A 6 -0.56 -51.41 -34.28
C SER A 6 0.73 -51.69 -35.08
N MET A 7 0.72 -51.40 -36.40
CA MET A 7 1.86 -50.86 -37.21
C MET A 7 1.36 -50.59 -38.65
N HIS A 8 1.38 -49.34 -39.12
CA HIS A 8 2.39 -48.68 -40.00
C HIS A 8 2.49 -49.22 -41.44
N VAL A 9 2.51 -48.30 -42.44
CA VAL A 9 3.52 -48.19 -43.52
C VAL A 9 3.35 -46.87 -44.33
N HIS A 10 4.49 -46.20 -44.57
CA HIS A 10 4.81 -45.05 -45.45
C HIS A 10 4.58 -45.32 -46.96
N ALA A 11 4.57 -44.39 -47.92
CA ALA A 11 5.61 -43.44 -48.32
C ALA A 11 5.09 -42.57 -49.51
N SER A 12 5.39 -41.26 -49.56
CA SER A 12 6.38 -40.61 -50.46
C SER A 12 5.96 -40.36 -51.92
N GLN A 13 5.90 -39.09 -52.36
CA GLN A 13 6.89 -38.46 -53.27
C GLN A 13 6.48 -37.03 -53.72
N ARG A 14 7.51 -36.21 -53.96
CA ARG A 14 7.53 -34.77 -54.32
C ARG A 14 7.64 -34.52 -55.84
N LEU A 15 7.55 -33.22 -56.20
CA LEU A 15 8.12 -32.46 -57.37
C LEU A 15 7.07 -32.15 -58.47
N ARG A 16 6.95 -30.95 -59.08
CA ARG A 16 7.88 -29.82 -59.36
C ARG A 16 7.10 -28.50 -59.67
N ARG A 17 7.82 -27.38 -59.49
CA ARG A 17 7.53 -25.95 -59.82
C ARG A 17 7.03 -25.67 -61.24
N VAL A 18 6.26 -24.56 -61.41
CA VAL A 18 6.55 -23.44 -62.34
C VAL A 18 6.02 -22.11 -61.77
N LEU A 19 6.84 -21.05 -61.84
CA LEU A 19 6.56 -19.66 -61.47
C LEU A 19 5.62 -18.94 -62.46
N ARG A 20 4.80 -18.01 -61.98
CA ARG A 20 4.54 -16.72 -62.66
C ARG A 20 4.12 -15.65 -61.67
N ALA A 21 4.68 -14.46 -61.89
CA ALA A 21 4.60 -13.26 -61.07
C ALA A 21 3.15 -12.83 -60.77
N ARG A 22 2.90 -12.43 -59.51
CA ARG A 22 1.72 -11.65 -59.15
C ARG A 22 2.15 -10.26 -58.70
N THR A 23 1.48 -9.32 -59.35
CA THR A 23 1.47 -7.88 -59.19
C THR A 23 1.25 -7.44 -57.75
N TYR A 24 1.95 -6.37 -57.38
CA TYR A 24 1.67 -5.53 -56.22
C TYR A 24 0.19 -5.22 -56.13
N ASN A 25 -0.44 -5.56 -55.01
CA ASN A 25 -1.58 -4.85 -54.49
C ASN A 25 -1.46 -4.79 -52.97
N SER A 26 -1.29 -3.57 -52.49
CA SER A 26 -1.17 -3.18 -51.10
C SER A 26 -2.44 -3.50 -50.32
N HIS A 27 -2.33 -4.42 -49.37
CA HIS A 27 -3.27 -4.52 -48.24
C HIS A 27 -2.55 -4.04 -46.97
N PRO A 28 -3.18 -3.17 -46.17
CA PRO A 28 -2.54 -2.62 -44.99
C PRO A 28 -2.34 -3.72 -43.93
N VAL A 29 -1.12 -3.79 -43.44
CA VAL A 29 -0.75 -4.52 -42.22
C VAL A 29 -1.57 -3.90 -41.06
N PRO A 30 -2.31 -4.68 -40.26
CA PRO A 30 -2.93 -4.13 -39.07
C PRO A 30 -1.82 -3.70 -38.11
N PRO A 31 -1.84 -2.46 -37.58
CA PRO A 31 -0.84 -2.05 -36.63
C PRO A 31 -0.93 -2.94 -35.40
N SER A 32 0.24 -3.35 -34.94
CA SER A 32 0.50 -3.93 -33.62
C SER A 32 -0.42 -3.30 -32.58
N SER A 33 -1.14 -4.14 -31.84
CA SER A 33 -1.89 -3.73 -30.66
C SER A 33 -0.91 -3.15 -29.64
N GLU A 34 -0.66 -1.84 -29.74
CA GLU A 34 -0.25 -1.03 -28.62
C GLU A 34 -1.31 -1.25 -27.55
N ILE A 35 -0.90 -1.90 -26.46
CA ILE A 35 -1.62 -1.85 -25.21
C ILE A 35 -1.46 -0.40 -24.73
N VAL A 36 -2.31 0.48 -25.26
CA VAL A 36 -2.53 1.81 -24.72
C VAL A 36 -3.28 1.58 -23.42
N ILE A 37 -2.55 1.50 -22.31
CA ILE A 37 -3.14 1.62 -20.98
C ILE A 37 -3.69 3.05 -20.91
N ARG A 38 -4.95 3.20 -21.30
CA ARG A 38 -5.69 4.45 -21.17
C ARG A 38 -5.91 4.68 -19.68
N TRP A 39 -5.12 5.58 -19.10
CA TRP A 39 -5.43 6.23 -17.84
C TRP A 39 -6.74 7.03 -18.00
N ARG A 40 -7.85 6.35 -17.73
CA ARG A 40 -9.17 6.96 -17.57
C ARG A 40 -9.82 6.34 -16.34
N VAL A 41 -9.20 6.55 -15.20
CA VAL A 41 -9.92 6.52 -13.92
C VAL A 41 -10.03 7.98 -13.49
N PRO A 42 -11.24 8.58 -13.47
CA PRO A 42 -11.40 9.92 -12.92
C PRO A 42 -10.95 9.89 -11.45
N TYR A 43 -10.24 10.94 -11.03
CA TYR A 43 -9.73 11.22 -9.68
C TYR A 43 -10.80 11.01 -8.59
N LYS A 44 -11.09 9.76 -8.24
CA LYS A 44 -12.06 9.33 -7.23
C LYS A 44 -11.34 8.40 -6.28
N PHE A 45 -11.10 8.88 -5.06
CA PHE A 45 -10.97 8.07 -3.85
C PHE A 45 -10.10 6.81 -4.02
N THR A 46 -8.83 6.99 -4.38
CA THR A 46 -7.90 5.86 -4.55
C THR A 46 -7.30 5.48 -3.20
N MET A 47 -7.69 4.31 -2.70
CA MET A 47 -6.95 3.60 -1.67
C MET A 47 -5.56 3.23 -2.19
N SER A 48 -4.58 3.15 -1.31
CA SER A 48 -3.23 2.76 -1.69
C SER A 48 -2.53 1.97 -0.58
N ILE A 49 -1.65 1.08 -1.03
CA ILE A 49 -0.57 0.50 -0.24
C ILE A 49 0.71 0.94 -0.97
N SER A 50 1.56 1.70 -0.29
CA SER A 50 2.81 2.19 -0.85
C SER A 50 3.99 1.65 -0.05
N GLU A 51 4.91 0.99 -0.73
CA GLU A 51 6.17 0.51 -0.17
C GLU A 51 7.29 1.45 -0.58
N ARG A 52 8.10 1.92 0.38
CA ARG A 52 9.28 2.74 0.03
C ARG A 52 10.41 1.82 -0.40
N LEU A 53 10.94 2.05 -1.60
CA LEU A 53 12.07 1.32 -2.15
C LEU A 53 13.41 1.91 -1.71
N TYR A 54 13.45 3.24 -1.57
CA TYR A 54 14.59 3.96 -1.02
C TYR A 54 14.22 5.38 -0.59
N ILE A 55 15.07 5.93 0.27
CA ILE A 55 15.25 7.36 0.49
C ILE A 55 16.71 7.75 0.18
N ARG A 56 16.91 8.94 -0.38
CA ARG A 56 18.20 9.62 -0.40
C ARG A 56 18.08 11.07 -0.01
N TRP A 57 19.10 11.56 0.68
CA TRP A 57 19.33 12.98 0.92
C TRP A 57 20.32 13.45 -0.13
N ILE A 58 20.01 14.46 -0.94
CA ILE A 58 20.92 14.85 -2.01
C ILE A 58 22.20 15.47 -1.44
N PRO A 59 23.42 15.07 -1.87
CA PRO A 59 23.74 14.15 -2.98
C PRO A 59 24.08 12.70 -2.59
N ASP A 60 23.75 12.28 -1.38
CA ASP A 60 24.02 10.94 -0.86
C ASP A 60 23.39 9.85 -1.74
N GLU A 61 23.98 8.65 -1.68
CA GLU A 61 23.46 7.46 -2.37
C GLU A 61 22.13 6.99 -1.73
N PRO A 62 21.22 6.40 -2.53
CA PRO A 62 19.97 5.84 -2.02
C PRO A 62 20.20 4.67 -1.07
N SER A 63 19.39 4.62 -0.02
CA SER A 63 19.37 3.53 0.96
C SER A 63 17.94 3.26 1.43
N GLU A 64 17.69 2.04 1.91
CA GLU A 64 16.42 1.69 2.55
C GLU A 64 16.69 0.79 3.77
N PRO A 65 16.97 1.38 4.94
CA PRO A 65 17.21 0.60 6.15
C PRO A 65 15.91 0.09 6.80
N THR A 66 14.75 0.47 6.26
CA THR A 66 13.45 0.13 6.82
C THR A 66 12.58 -0.69 5.88
N SER A 67 11.60 -1.38 6.45
CA SER A 67 10.43 -1.84 5.74
C SER A 67 9.36 -0.78 5.91
N THR A 68 9.43 0.28 5.11
CA THR A 68 8.46 1.38 5.14
C THR A 68 7.22 1.01 4.33
N LEU A 69 6.06 1.11 4.99
CA LEU A 69 4.77 0.82 4.37
C LEU A 69 3.74 1.87 4.78
N VAL A 70 3.10 2.47 3.78
CA VAL A 70 2.02 3.45 3.96
C VAL A 70 0.71 2.82 3.49
N LEU A 71 -0.29 2.85 4.37
CA LEU A 71 -1.67 2.48 4.03
C LEU A 71 -2.50 3.75 3.97
N THR A 72 -3.31 3.93 2.91
CA THR A 72 -4.20 5.09 2.79
C THR A 72 -5.62 4.67 2.45
N THR A 73 -6.60 5.16 3.22
CA THR A 73 -8.02 4.87 2.99
C THR A 73 -8.56 5.65 1.78
N PRO A 74 -9.59 5.12 1.10
CA PRO A 74 -10.10 5.76 -0.11
C PRO A 74 -10.88 7.04 0.15
N ARG A 75 -11.78 7.08 1.15
CA ARG A 75 -12.73 8.20 1.29
C ARG A 75 -12.11 9.36 2.05
N HIS A 76 -11.65 9.13 3.28
CA HIS A 76 -11.10 10.18 4.13
C HIS A 76 -9.63 10.49 3.83
N ARG A 77 -8.97 9.66 2.99
CA ARG A 77 -7.55 9.79 2.71
C ARG A 77 -6.69 9.75 3.98
N HIS A 78 -7.20 9.08 5.01
CA HIS A 78 -6.49 8.83 6.25
C HIS A 78 -5.37 7.82 5.98
N PHE A 79 -4.18 8.11 6.48
CA PHE A 79 -3.02 7.28 6.26
C PHE A 79 -2.35 6.90 7.57
N ILE A 80 -1.58 5.82 7.49
CA ILE A 80 -0.61 5.44 8.50
C ILE A 80 0.69 5.03 7.79
N ASP A 81 1.78 5.71 8.14
CA ASP A 81 3.16 5.43 7.70
C ASP A 81 3.91 4.81 8.88
N LEU A 82 4.37 3.57 8.72
CA LEU A 82 5.28 2.93 9.66
C LEU A 82 6.59 2.56 8.97
N ARG A 83 7.70 3.04 9.54
CA ARG A 83 9.07 2.77 9.09
C ARG A 83 9.78 1.86 10.08
N LEU A 84 9.50 0.56 9.98
CA LEU A 84 10.08 -0.46 10.87
C LEU A 84 11.47 -0.87 10.36
N SER A 85 12.40 -1.23 11.23
CA SER A 85 13.72 -1.75 10.82
C SER A 85 13.60 -2.93 9.86
N SER A 86 14.43 -2.97 8.83
CA SER A 86 14.52 -4.12 7.92
C SER A 86 15.81 -4.91 8.17
N PRO A 87 15.79 -6.25 8.17
CA PRO A 87 14.63 -7.13 7.97
C PRO A 87 13.90 -7.52 9.27
N SER A 88 14.34 -7.06 10.44
CA SER A 88 13.90 -7.56 11.75
C SER A 88 12.52 -7.09 12.20
N LEU A 89 12.07 -5.92 11.75
CA LEU A 89 10.78 -5.29 12.09
C LEU A 89 10.57 -5.06 13.60
N ASP A 90 11.66 -4.92 14.35
CA ASP A 90 11.70 -4.88 15.82
C ASP A 90 12.01 -3.49 16.40
N THR A 91 12.33 -2.51 15.55
CA THR A 91 12.53 -1.10 15.94
C THR A 91 11.80 -0.16 15.00
N LEU A 92 11.46 1.03 15.49
CA LEU A 92 10.69 2.04 14.77
C LEU A 92 11.62 3.22 14.48
N GLU A 93 11.88 3.50 13.21
CA GLU A 93 12.61 4.70 12.82
C GLU A 93 11.69 5.94 12.90
N TRP A 94 10.47 5.79 12.38
CA TRP A 94 9.42 6.80 12.42
C TRP A 94 8.06 6.13 12.20
N GLY A 95 7.05 6.53 12.97
CA GLY A 95 5.67 6.14 12.72
C GLY A 95 4.74 7.31 12.93
N PHE A 96 3.78 7.48 12.03
CA PHE A 96 2.79 8.55 12.13
C PHE A 96 1.52 8.21 11.35
N SER A 97 0.43 8.86 11.74
CA SER A 97 -0.86 8.75 11.07
C SER A 97 -1.54 10.11 11.01
N GLY A 98 -2.43 10.27 10.02
CA GLY A 98 -3.25 11.45 9.88
C GLY A 98 -3.87 11.54 8.50
N SER A 99 -4.12 12.75 8.04
CA SER A 99 -4.86 13.01 6.81
C SER A 99 -3.94 13.42 5.66
N SER A 100 -4.14 12.84 4.47
CA SER A 100 -3.42 13.24 3.26
C SER A 100 -4.29 14.09 2.33
N VAL A 101 -3.72 15.19 1.81
CA VAL A 101 -4.35 16.08 0.83
C VAL A 101 -3.37 16.37 -0.29
N GLY A 102 -3.87 16.70 -1.49
CA GLY A 102 -2.95 17.02 -2.59
C GLY A 102 -3.58 16.99 -3.97
N THR A 103 -2.69 17.02 -4.95
CA THR A 103 -2.95 16.96 -6.39
C THR A 103 -2.16 15.78 -6.99
N PRO A 104 -2.31 15.44 -8.29
CA PRO A 104 -1.50 14.39 -8.90
C PRO A 104 0.01 14.58 -8.86
N THR A 105 0.47 15.82 -8.70
CA THR A 105 1.89 16.16 -8.77
C THR A 105 2.42 16.70 -7.44
N HIS A 106 1.60 16.73 -6.39
CA HIS A 106 2.00 17.29 -5.11
C HIS A 106 1.16 16.69 -3.97
N GLY A 107 1.82 16.16 -2.95
CA GLY A 107 1.20 15.60 -1.76
C GLY A 107 1.53 16.39 -0.51
N LYS A 108 0.59 16.41 0.43
CA LYS A 108 0.78 16.92 1.79
C LYS A 108 0.16 15.95 2.78
N TRP A 109 0.93 15.57 3.80
CA TRP A 109 0.57 14.59 4.82
C TRP A 109 0.53 15.29 6.18
N ILE A 110 -0.67 15.53 6.70
CA ILE A 110 -0.89 16.27 7.94
C ILE A 110 -0.89 15.26 9.09
N HIS A 111 -0.05 15.50 10.09
CA HIS A 111 0.19 14.56 11.17
C HIS A 111 -0.80 14.78 12.32
N GLU A 112 -1.46 13.71 12.76
CA GLU A 112 -2.38 13.72 13.90
C GLU A 112 -1.82 12.89 15.07
N ILE A 113 -1.04 11.85 14.76
CA ILE A 113 -0.24 11.06 15.69
C ILE A 113 1.18 10.96 15.13
N SER A 114 2.19 11.18 15.98
CA SER A 114 3.60 11.04 15.61
C SER A 114 4.40 10.35 16.70
N SER A 115 5.33 9.48 16.30
CA SER A 115 6.27 8.83 17.22
C SER A 115 7.40 9.75 17.68
N ARG A 116 7.62 10.89 16.99
CA ARG A 116 8.71 11.83 17.26
C ARG A 116 8.24 13.10 17.99
N ILE A 117 6.97 13.46 17.85
CA ILE A 117 6.42 14.72 18.35
C ILE A 117 5.13 14.45 19.10
N ASP A 118 5.01 15.02 20.30
CA ASP A 118 3.90 14.80 21.22
C ASP A 118 2.58 15.39 20.71
N HIS A 119 2.65 16.63 20.23
CA HIS A 119 1.53 17.36 19.66
C HIS A 119 1.90 17.81 18.25
N PRO A 120 1.68 16.96 17.23
CA PRO A 120 2.03 17.29 15.84
C PRO A 120 1.04 18.28 15.20
N ASP A 121 0.27 19.04 15.99
CA ASP A 121 -0.75 19.95 15.49
C ASP A 121 -0.11 21.01 14.57
N GLY A 122 -0.44 20.95 13.29
CA GLY A 122 0.13 21.82 12.26
C GLY A 122 1.43 21.31 11.61
N GLU A 123 1.96 20.17 12.04
CA GLU A 123 3.05 19.47 11.37
C GLU A 123 2.52 18.76 10.12
N ALA A 124 3.25 18.91 9.02
CA ALA A 124 2.96 18.19 7.79
C ALA A 124 4.22 17.98 6.97
N ASP A 125 4.33 16.80 6.37
CA ASP A 125 5.29 16.54 5.32
C ASP A 125 4.68 16.95 3.97
N GLU A 126 5.52 17.45 3.06
CA GLU A 126 5.10 17.81 1.71
C GLU A 126 6.18 17.48 0.68
N GLY A 127 5.73 17.11 -0.52
CA GLY A 127 6.58 16.64 -1.60
C GLY A 127 5.90 16.72 -2.96
N ASP A 128 6.70 16.97 -3.99
CA ASP A 128 6.28 16.91 -5.38
C ASP A 128 6.43 15.48 -5.91
N MET A 129 5.40 15.02 -6.62
CA MET A 129 5.31 13.66 -7.13
C MET A 129 5.65 13.60 -8.61
N PHE A 130 6.54 12.68 -8.98
CA PHE A 130 7.00 12.45 -10.34
C PHE A 130 6.89 10.97 -10.70
N PRO A 131 6.58 10.60 -11.95
CA PRO A 131 6.72 9.22 -12.38
C PRO A 131 8.19 8.81 -12.35
N HIS A 132 8.48 7.56 -11.95
CA HIS A 132 9.83 7.03 -12.08
C HIS A 132 10.19 6.87 -13.57
N PRO A 133 11.41 7.24 -14.01
CA PRO A 133 11.77 7.27 -15.43
C PRO A 133 11.76 5.89 -16.11
N THR A 134 11.89 4.81 -15.33
CA THR A 134 12.04 3.44 -15.86
C THR A 134 11.13 2.39 -15.22
N LEU A 135 10.40 2.73 -14.14
CA LEU A 135 9.59 1.77 -13.38
C LEU A 135 8.14 2.27 -13.37
N PRO A 136 7.20 1.57 -14.04
CA PRO A 136 5.85 2.10 -14.28
C PRO A 136 4.94 2.11 -13.03
N ASP A 137 5.29 1.34 -12.00
CA ASP A 137 4.57 1.22 -10.73
C ASP A 137 5.26 1.96 -9.59
N VAL A 138 6.23 2.83 -9.90
CA VAL A 138 6.99 3.61 -8.92
C VAL A 138 6.82 5.10 -9.18
N GLU A 139 6.55 5.83 -8.11
CA GLU A 139 6.55 7.30 -8.08
C GLU A 139 7.76 7.79 -7.27
N LEU A 140 8.33 8.91 -7.69
CA LEU A 140 9.37 9.63 -6.99
C LEU A 140 8.73 10.81 -6.27
N GLU A 141 8.88 10.86 -4.96
CA GLU A 141 8.56 12.02 -4.15
C GLU A 141 9.83 12.83 -3.92
N ARG A 142 9.77 14.15 -4.13
CA ARG A 142 10.90 15.05 -3.87
C ARG A 142 10.43 16.24 -3.06
N GLY A 143 11.22 16.61 -2.07
CA GLY A 143 10.94 17.78 -1.26
C GLY A 143 12.16 18.25 -0.51
N ARG A 144 11.93 19.10 0.49
CA ARG A 144 12.96 19.58 1.41
C ARG A 144 12.45 19.43 2.82
N MET A 145 13.19 18.70 3.64
CA MET A 145 12.85 18.51 5.05
C MET A 145 14.11 18.49 5.93
N ARG A 146 13.92 18.57 7.24
CA ARG A 146 15.01 18.46 8.22
C ARG A 146 15.50 17.02 8.28
N ARG A 147 16.77 16.79 7.97
CA ARG A 147 17.40 15.48 8.09
C ARG A 147 17.49 15.08 9.58
N PRO A 148 17.02 13.88 9.99
CA PRO A 148 16.91 13.53 11.40
C PRO A 148 18.23 13.50 12.19
N ASP A 149 19.33 13.10 11.55
CA ASP A 149 20.62 12.85 12.23
C ASP A 149 21.49 14.11 12.39
N THR A 150 21.31 15.09 11.51
CA THR A 150 22.10 16.33 11.45
C THR A 150 21.29 17.57 11.81
N GLY A 151 19.95 17.49 11.69
CA GLY A 151 19.07 18.63 11.86
C GLY A 151 19.14 19.65 10.73
N GLU A 152 19.87 19.38 9.64
CA GLU A 152 19.97 20.28 8.49
C GLU A 152 18.76 20.13 7.57
N ILE A 153 18.26 21.24 7.02
CA ILE A 153 17.25 21.20 5.97
C ILE A 153 17.93 20.83 4.65
N ARG A 154 17.56 19.70 4.06
CA ARG A 154 18.12 19.19 2.81
C ARG A 154 17.04 18.74 1.83
N GLU A 155 17.41 18.70 0.56
CA GLU A 155 16.61 18.04 -0.47
C GLU A 155 16.64 16.53 -0.26
N TYR A 156 15.47 15.90 -0.42
CA TYR A 156 15.33 14.46 -0.38
C TYR A 156 14.64 13.94 -1.64
N GLU A 157 14.84 12.67 -1.92
CA GLU A 157 14.03 11.91 -2.87
C GLU A 157 13.67 10.56 -2.25
N GLU A 158 12.40 10.20 -2.31
CA GLU A 158 11.88 8.89 -1.94
C GLU A 158 11.28 8.20 -3.17
N ALA A 159 11.51 6.90 -3.32
CA ALA A 159 10.86 6.09 -4.35
C ALA A 159 9.79 5.21 -3.73
N TRP A 160 8.55 5.40 -4.18
CA TRP A 160 7.36 4.75 -3.66
C TRP A 160 6.78 3.80 -4.68
N LYS A 161 6.78 2.50 -4.37
CA LYS A 161 6.18 1.46 -5.19
C LYS A 161 4.72 1.24 -4.80
N ALA A 162 3.85 1.26 -5.79
CA ALA A 162 2.45 0.89 -5.62
C ALA A 162 2.32 -0.64 -5.43
N VAL A 163 1.84 -1.08 -4.27
CA VAL A 163 1.58 -2.49 -3.99
C VAL A 163 0.12 -2.82 -4.35
N PRO A 164 -0.12 -3.86 -5.16
CA PRO A 164 -1.48 -4.29 -5.47
C PRO A 164 -2.27 -4.63 -4.20
N VAL A 165 -3.46 -4.04 -4.07
CA VAL A 165 -4.41 -4.41 -3.02
C VAL A 165 -5.04 -5.75 -3.39
N VAL A 166 -4.88 -6.76 -2.55
CA VAL A 166 -5.53 -8.07 -2.71
C VAL A 166 -6.52 -8.30 -1.56
N PRO A 167 -7.48 -9.24 -1.72
CA PRO A 167 -8.37 -9.61 -0.63
C PRO A 167 -7.58 -10.11 0.59
N GLY A 168 -7.89 -9.55 1.76
CA GLY A 168 -7.49 -10.11 3.05
C GLY A 168 -8.67 -10.85 3.69
N GLY A 169 -8.42 -11.79 4.59
CA GLY A 169 -9.49 -12.53 5.26
C GLY A 169 -10.34 -11.67 6.19
N GLY A 170 -11.66 -11.86 6.17
CA GLY A 170 -12.63 -11.19 7.05
C GLY A 170 -12.76 -9.67 6.84
N GLY A 171 -13.59 -9.00 7.64
CA GLY A 171 -13.74 -7.53 7.71
C GLY A 171 -14.91 -6.97 6.90
N GLY A 172 -15.43 -5.77 7.22
CA GLY A 172 -16.34 -5.01 6.34
C GLY A 172 -17.83 -4.96 6.77
N PRO A 173 -18.71 -4.18 6.10
CA PRO A 173 -20.08 -3.88 6.59
C PRO A 173 -21.02 -5.09 6.62
N ARG A 174 -20.61 -6.21 6.02
CA ARG A 174 -21.33 -7.49 5.95
C ARG A 174 -20.31 -8.62 5.83
N PRO A 175 -20.66 -9.88 6.11
CA PRO A 175 -19.78 -11.02 5.78
C PRO A 175 -19.33 -10.93 4.32
N LEU A 176 -18.04 -10.68 4.08
CA LEU A 176 -17.50 -10.66 2.73
C LEU A 176 -17.58 -12.08 2.15
N LYS A 177 -18.20 -12.20 0.98
CA LYS A 177 -18.12 -13.40 0.15
C LYS A 177 -17.25 -13.09 -1.06
N GLY A 178 -16.37 -14.03 -1.42
CA GLY A 178 -15.53 -13.95 -2.63
C GLY A 178 -14.33 -13.01 -2.49
N ASP A 179 -13.81 -12.57 -3.64
CA ASP A 179 -12.56 -11.80 -3.78
C ASP A 179 -12.71 -10.30 -3.43
N LYS A 180 -13.53 -9.98 -2.43
CA LYS A 180 -13.74 -8.58 -2.03
C LYS A 180 -12.55 -8.04 -1.27
N ARG A 181 -12.22 -6.77 -1.55
CA ARG A 181 -11.19 -6.00 -0.87
C ARG A 181 -11.87 -5.08 0.14
N VAL A 182 -11.17 -4.79 1.23
CA VAL A 182 -11.69 -3.94 2.30
C VAL A 182 -10.66 -2.91 2.73
N SER A 183 -11.14 -1.71 3.04
CA SER A 183 -10.42 -0.67 3.74
C SER A 183 -11.18 -0.34 5.02
N VAL A 184 -10.46 -0.24 6.14
CA VAL A 184 -11.03 0.16 7.43
C VAL A 184 -10.13 1.20 8.07
N TRP A 185 -10.71 2.22 8.69
CA TRP A 185 -10.00 3.08 9.62
C TRP A 185 -10.78 3.19 10.94
N LEU A 186 -10.08 2.94 12.04
CA LEU A 186 -10.54 3.19 13.40
C LEU A 186 -9.63 4.23 14.06
N GLU A 187 -10.24 5.03 14.92
CA GLU A 187 -9.58 6.04 15.74
C GLU A 187 -9.92 5.81 17.22
N MET A 188 -8.96 6.05 18.09
CA MET A 188 -9.16 6.16 19.52
C MET A 188 -8.63 7.51 19.98
N GLN A 189 -9.41 8.20 20.81
CA GLN A 189 -9.01 9.46 21.43
C GLN A 189 -9.56 9.51 22.86
N ASP A 190 -8.67 9.47 23.84
CA ASP A 190 -9.00 9.74 25.24
C ASP A 190 -8.42 11.09 25.66
N THR A 191 -9.30 12.08 25.80
CA THR A 191 -8.93 13.45 26.19
C THR A 191 -8.48 13.56 27.65
N ALA A 192 -8.85 12.62 28.53
CA ALA A 192 -8.45 12.64 29.93
C ALA A 192 -6.98 12.22 30.10
N THR A 193 -6.49 11.33 29.24
CA THR A 193 -5.13 10.82 29.26
C THR A 193 -4.25 11.36 28.12
N ASP A 194 -4.82 12.19 27.23
CA ASP A 194 -4.23 12.62 25.94
C ASP A 194 -3.68 11.43 25.13
N ARG A 195 -4.40 10.31 25.20
CA ARG A 195 -4.07 9.11 24.45
C ARG A 195 -4.75 9.15 23.09
N ARG A 196 -4.00 8.78 22.05
CA ARG A 196 -4.48 8.78 20.66
C ARG A 196 -4.07 7.48 19.99
N GLY A 197 -4.96 6.91 19.18
CA GLY A 197 -4.72 5.69 18.43
C GLY A 197 -5.31 5.75 17.04
N SER A 198 -4.63 5.13 16.08
CA SER A 198 -5.14 4.93 14.72
C SER A 198 -4.86 3.52 14.26
N ILE A 199 -5.88 2.85 13.71
CA ILE A 199 -5.75 1.56 13.03
C ILE A 199 -6.23 1.74 11.60
N VAL A 200 -5.40 1.37 10.62
CA VAL A 200 -5.78 1.37 9.20
C VAL A 200 -5.54 -0.02 8.63
N ARG A 201 -6.57 -0.58 8.00
CA ARG A 201 -6.48 -1.78 7.17
C ARG A 201 -6.74 -1.43 5.73
N VAL A 202 -5.91 -1.92 4.81
CA VAL A 202 -6.15 -1.92 3.36
C VAL A 202 -5.82 -3.29 2.81
N GLY A 203 -6.84 -4.00 2.35
CA GLY A 203 -6.73 -5.36 1.80
C GLY A 203 -6.05 -6.33 2.76
N GLN A 204 -4.86 -6.76 2.37
CA GLN A 204 -4.00 -7.73 3.02
C GLN A 204 -3.08 -7.15 4.11
N TYR A 205 -3.08 -5.83 4.34
CA TYR A 205 -2.28 -5.20 5.39
C TYR A 205 -3.15 -4.48 6.40
N CYS A 206 -2.71 -4.50 7.66
CA CYS A 206 -3.27 -3.68 8.73
C CYS A 206 -2.12 -3.12 9.57
N GLN A 207 -2.16 -1.83 9.85
CA GLN A 207 -1.19 -1.15 10.72
C GLN A 207 -1.93 -0.41 11.82
N GLY A 208 -1.32 -0.36 13.00
CA GLY A 208 -1.81 0.41 14.13
C GLY A 208 -0.69 1.23 14.76
N ILE A 209 -1.02 2.43 15.23
CA ILE A 209 -0.17 3.27 16.06
C ILE A 209 -0.98 3.79 17.25
N VAL A 210 -0.38 3.74 18.43
CA VAL A 210 -0.91 4.35 19.66
C VAL A 210 0.16 5.21 20.30
N ARG A 211 -0.25 6.40 20.69
CA ARG A 211 0.50 7.31 21.55
C ARG A 211 -0.20 7.43 22.89
N ASP A 212 0.50 7.08 23.97
CA ASP A 212 0.06 7.16 25.36
C ASP A 212 1.05 8.03 26.14
N GLY A 213 0.77 9.34 26.17
CA GLY A 213 1.74 10.34 26.64
C GLY A 213 3.03 10.32 25.82
N SER A 214 4.16 9.94 26.42
CA SER A 214 5.46 9.80 25.76
C SER A 214 5.73 8.41 25.18
N LYS A 215 4.86 7.43 25.44
CA LYS A 215 5.03 6.05 24.98
C LYS A 215 4.39 5.88 23.61
N ILE A 216 5.09 5.14 22.76
CA ILE A 216 4.60 4.75 21.43
C ILE A 216 4.50 3.25 21.36
N SER A 217 3.38 2.77 20.82
CA SER A 217 3.22 1.39 20.41
C SER A 217 2.77 1.33 18.96
N VAL A 218 3.29 0.37 18.19
CA VAL A 218 2.90 0.15 16.80
C VAL A 218 2.73 -1.33 16.52
N GLN A 219 1.86 -1.64 15.57
CA GLN A 219 1.65 -3.00 15.07
C GLN A 219 1.59 -2.99 13.55
N ARG A 220 2.16 -4.04 12.94
CA ARG A 220 1.95 -4.37 11.53
C ARG A 220 1.48 -5.81 11.42
N TRP A 221 0.42 -6.01 10.64
CA TRP A 221 -0.17 -7.29 10.32
C TRP A 221 -0.22 -7.48 8.81
N MET A 222 -0.04 -8.73 8.40
CA MET A 222 -0.15 -9.16 7.00
C MET A 222 -1.03 -10.40 6.91
N TRP A 223 -1.92 -10.42 5.91
CA TRP A 223 -2.66 -11.61 5.52
C TRP A 223 -1.82 -12.41 4.53
N THR A 224 -1.39 -13.59 4.94
CA THR A 224 -0.65 -14.55 4.11
C THR A 224 -1.13 -15.94 4.40
N ASP A 225 -1.12 -16.82 3.39
CA ASP A 225 -1.45 -18.25 3.55
C ASP A 225 -2.78 -18.52 4.25
N GLY A 226 -3.77 -17.64 4.03
CA GLY A 226 -5.10 -17.80 4.62
C GLY A 226 -5.21 -17.44 6.10
N THR A 227 -4.22 -16.74 6.67
CA THR A 227 -4.26 -16.27 8.07
C THR A 227 -3.66 -14.87 8.23
N TRP A 228 -4.12 -14.15 9.25
CA TRP A 228 -3.48 -12.91 9.69
C TRP A 228 -2.28 -13.25 10.58
N ALA A 229 -1.13 -12.65 10.28
CA ALA A 229 0.08 -12.75 11.06
C ALA A 229 0.54 -11.36 11.50
N LYS A 230 0.84 -11.20 12.79
CA LYS A 230 1.51 -10.00 13.30
C LYS A 230 2.98 -10.11 12.90
N VAL A 231 3.43 -9.21 12.04
CA VAL A 231 4.79 -9.20 11.50
C VAL A 231 5.69 -8.14 12.14
N GLY A 232 5.11 -7.18 12.86
CA GLY A 232 5.86 -6.20 13.67
C GLY A 232 5.07 -5.75 14.89
N GLN A 233 5.75 -5.61 16.02
CA GLN A 233 5.22 -5.08 17.29
C GLN A 233 6.34 -4.31 17.99
N ILE A 234 6.04 -3.08 18.39
CA ILE A 234 6.92 -2.26 19.23
C ILE A 234 6.04 -1.61 20.28
N GLY A 235 6.54 -1.50 21.51
CA GLY A 235 5.77 -1.03 22.65
C GLY A 235 4.78 -2.05 23.19
N ASP A 236 4.20 -1.73 24.34
CA ASP A 236 3.44 -2.68 25.17
C ASP A 236 1.92 -2.53 25.05
N PHE A 237 1.43 -1.54 24.30
CA PHE A 237 -0.01 -1.36 24.13
C PHE A 237 -0.59 -2.46 23.24
N ASP A 238 -1.68 -3.09 23.69
CA ASP A 238 -2.41 -4.09 22.90
C ASP A 238 -3.36 -3.40 21.92
N ILE A 239 -2.87 -3.09 20.72
CA ILE A 239 -3.68 -2.44 19.68
C ILE A 239 -4.63 -3.48 19.06
N PRO A 240 -5.96 -3.26 19.08
CA PRO A 240 -6.96 -4.24 18.62
C PRO A 240 -7.10 -4.29 17.09
N CYS A 241 -6.00 -4.49 16.36
CA CYS A 241 -6.01 -4.59 14.89
C CYS A 241 -6.93 -5.71 14.39
N ASN A 242 -7.15 -6.75 15.20
CA ASN A 242 -8.02 -7.89 14.92
C ASN A 242 -9.50 -7.51 14.73
N VAL A 243 -9.94 -6.42 15.32
CA VAL A 243 -11.30 -5.88 15.14
C VAL A 243 -11.57 -5.57 13.67
N THR A 244 -10.54 -5.21 12.89
CA THR A 244 -10.69 -4.95 11.45
C THR A 244 -11.06 -6.20 10.63
N TRP A 245 -11.02 -7.40 11.21
CA TRP A 245 -11.40 -8.66 10.56
C TRP A 245 -12.85 -9.07 10.80
N SER A 246 -13.58 -8.36 11.66
CA SER A 246 -15.00 -8.60 11.91
C SER A 246 -15.90 -7.71 11.06
N THR A 247 -17.21 -7.93 11.15
CA THR A 247 -18.18 -6.98 10.60
C THR A 247 -18.14 -5.68 11.39
N LEU A 248 -18.12 -4.55 10.69
CA LEU A 248 -18.01 -3.21 11.27
C LEU A 248 -18.94 -2.25 10.55
N ASP A 249 -19.62 -1.40 11.30
CA ASP A 249 -20.41 -0.29 10.78
C ASP A 249 -19.73 1.05 11.11
N GLU A 250 -19.78 2.00 10.20
CA GLU A 250 -19.24 3.35 10.45
C GLU A 250 -20.01 4.03 11.58
N GLY A 251 -19.28 4.70 12.47
CA GLY A 251 -19.80 5.33 13.69
C GLY A 251 -19.99 4.36 14.87
N GLU A 252 -19.76 3.06 14.67
CA GLU A 252 -19.70 2.09 15.78
C GLU A 252 -18.42 2.31 16.60
N ALA A 253 -18.51 2.12 17.92
CA ALA A 253 -17.35 2.04 18.81
C ALA A 253 -17.08 0.60 19.25
N ARG A 254 -15.81 0.22 19.28
CA ARG A 254 -15.33 -1.09 19.73
C ARG A 254 -14.46 -0.90 20.97
N GLU A 255 -14.96 -1.39 22.10
CA GLU A 255 -14.22 -1.37 23.36
C GLU A 255 -13.12 -2.44 23.35
N HIS A 256 -11.91 -2.04 23.75
CA HIS A 256 -10.78 -2.94 23.99
C HIS A 256 -9.97 -2.42 25.17
N ASP A 257 -9.85 -3.22 26.23
CA ASP A 257 -9.12 -2.87 27.46
C ASP A 257 -9.47 -1.50 28.10
N GLY A 258 -10.72 -1.07 27.91
CA GLY A 258 -11.23 0.20 28.43
C GLY A 258 -10.99 1.41 27.52
N ASP A 259 -10.42 1.20 26.33
CA ASP A 259 -10.29 2.19 25.29
C ASP A 259 -11.35 1.96 24.19
N ALA A 260 -12.11 3.00 23.87
CA ALA A 260 -13.10 2.98 22.80
C ALA A 260 -12.47 3.33 21.44
N TRP A 261 -12.57 2.41 20.48
CA TRP A 261 -12.12 2.59 19.10
C TRP A 261 -13.31 2.85 18.18
N GLU A 262 -13.46 4.09 17.72
CA GLU A 262 -14.52 4.49 16.80
C GLU A 262 -14.17 4.11 15.36
N VAL A 263 -15.10 3.47 14.66
CA VAL A 263 -14.98 3.12 13.25
C VAL A 263 -15.30 4.36 12.41
N LYS A 264 -14.27 5.00 11.85
CA LYS A 264 -14.41 6.21 11.03
C LYS A 264 -14.71 5.91 9.57
N GLU A 265 -14.20 4.81 9.05
CA GLU A 265 -14.39 4.43 7.64
C GLU A 265 -14.43 2.92 7.46
N VAL A 266 -15.40 2.43 6.69
CA VAL A 266 -15.45 1.04 6.21
C VAL A 266 -15.85 1.02 4.74
N THR A 267 -14.90 0.70 3.87
CA THR A 267 -15.14 0.58 2.42
C THR A 267 -14.87 -0.85 1.96
N ALA A 268 -15.80 -1.45 1.22
CA ALA A 268 -15.64 -2.77 0.61
C ALA A 268 -15.93 -2.72 -0.90
N TRP A 269 -15.12 -3.40 -1.72
CA TRP A 269 -15.27 -3.44 -3.18
C TRP A 269 -14.90 -4.79 -3.78
#